data_AF-A5HYM1-F1
#
_entry.id   AF-A5HYM1-F1
#
_cell.length_a   1.000
_cell.length_b   1.000
_cell.length_c   1.000
_cell.angle_alpha   90.00
_cell.angle_beta   90.00
_cell.angle_gamma   90.00
#
_symmetry.space_group_name_H-M   'P 1'
#
loop_
_entity.id
_entity.type
_entity.pdbx_description
1 polymer ?
#
loop_
_entity_poly.entity_id
_entity_poly.type
_entity_poly.pdbx_seq_one_letter_code
_entity_poly.pdbx_strand_id
1 'polypeptide(L)'
;MCKKVEPNVCVTSKRFQAIKELSYNGIFTGILLMPILPFINDNGENIVKIVKKAHECGAKFIFAYGMGLTLRGNQREYFYRKLIREFPKENMVVKYKNAFGNKYECASLNHKKLWSIFKNECEKLGILYKMEDIILAYKDNYGNNQLSWF
;
A
#
# COMPACT_ATOMS: atom_id res chain seq x y z
N MET A 1 12.45 2.66 -6.97
CA MET A 1 11.26 3.52 -6.87
C MET A 1 11.30 4.43 -5.65
N CYS A 2 11.21 3.89 -4.42
CA CYS A 2 11.11 4.70 -3.19
C CYS A 2 12.27 5.69 -2.97
N LYS A 3 13.53 5.32 -3.23
CA LYS A 3 14.67 6.25 -3.13
C LYS A 3 14.56 7.51 -4.00
N LYS A 4 13.85 7.44 -5.12
CA LYS A 4 13.66 8.55 -6.06
C LYS A 4 12.63 9.56 -5.54
N VAL A 5 11.57 9.05 -4.91
CA VAL A 5 10.43 9.87 -4.42
C VAL A 5 10.63 10.32 -2.97
N GLU A 6 11.22 9.46 -2.12
CA GLU A 6 11.41 9.65 -0.68
C GLU A 6 12.87 9.28 -0.27
N PRO A 7 13.84 10.17 -0.46
CA PRO A 7 15.27 9.84 -0.34
C PRO A 7 15.72 9.39 1.05
N ASN A 8 15.01 9.81 2.11
CA ASN A 8 15.36 9.48 3.51
C ASN A 8 14.63 8.24 4.04
N VAL A 9 13.88 7.53 3.20
CA VAL A 9 13.09 6.38 3.64
C VAL A 9 13.82 5.08 3.36
N CYS A 10 13.68 4.13 4.28
CA CYS A 10 14.24 2.80 4.14
C CYS A 10 13.76 2.14 2.82
N VAL A 11 14.71 1.45 2.18
CA VAL A 11 14.43 0.67 0.97
C VAL A 11 13.39 -0.40 1.26
N THR A 12 12.58 -0.74 0.25
CA THR A 12 11.50 -1.73 0.36
C THR A 12 11.98 -3.06 0.92
N SER A 13 13.20 -3.50 0.58
CA SER A 13 13.79 -4.74 1.13
C SER A 13 14.00 -4.70 2.64
N LYS A 14 14.40 -3.56 3.22
CA LYS A 14 14.53 -3.39 4.67
C LYS A 14 13.18 -3.38 5.38
N ARG A 15 12.12 -2.86 4.73
CA ARG A 15 10.75 -2.94 5.26
C ARG A 15 10.25 -4.39 5.33
N PHE A 16 10.46 -5.17 4.27
CA PHE A 16 10.14 -6.59 4.26
C PHE A 16 10.96 -7.38 5.29
N GLN A 17 12.24 -7.05 5.48
CA GLN A 17 13.06 -7.65 6.52
C GLN A 17 12.50 -7.37 7.92
N ALA A 18 12.06 -6.14 8.20
CA ALA A 18 11.41 -5.81 9.47
C ALA A 18 10.12 -6.62 9.68
N ILE A 19 9.29 -6.79 8.65
CA ILE A 19 8.09 -7.65 8.72
C ILE A 19 8.48 -9.09 9.04
N LYS A 20 9.54 -9.62 8.39
CA LYS A 20 10.04 -10.97 8.64
C LYS A 20 10.50 -11.15 10.08
N GLU A 21 11.25 -10.20 10.62
CA GLU A 21 11.73 -10.22 12.01
C GLU A 21 10.57 -10.12 13.00
N LEU A 22 9.62 -9.21 12.79
CA LEU A 22 8.42 -9.09 13.64
C LEU A 22 7.60 -10.38 13.62
N SER A 23 7.32 -10.92 12.43
CA SER A 23 6.53 -12.15 12.26
C SER A 23 7.22 -13.36 12.89
N TYR A 24 8.55 -13.48 12.74
CA TYR A 24 9.34 -14.54 13.37
C TYR A 24 9.23 -14.50 14.91
N ASN A 25 9.14 -13.30 15.50
CA ASN A 25 8.95 -13.13 16.94
C ASN A 25 7.46 -13.21 17.37
N GLY A 26 6.57 -13.72 16.51
CA GLY A 26 5.15 -13.90 16.83
C GLY A 26 4.33 -12.61 16.84
N ILE A 27 4.89 -11.47 16.41
CA ILE A 27 4.17 -10.19 16.40
C ILE A 27 3.22 -10.14 15.19
N PHE A 28 1.95 -9.85 15.45
CA PHE A 28 0.95 -9.66 14.39
C PHE A 28 1.29 -8.43 13.54
N THR A 29 1.79 -8.67 12.33
CA THR A 29 2.33 -7.63 11.45
C THR A 29 1.81 -7.76 10.02
N GLY A 30 1.83 -6.66 9.28
CA GLY A 30 1.26 -6.58 7.94
C GLY A 30 1.77 -5.38 7.15
N ILE A 31 1.15 -5.17 5.99
CA ILE A 31 1.53 -4.09 5.07
C ILE A 31 0.37 -3.13 4.88
N LEU A 32 0.69 -1.84 4.89
CA LEU A 32 -0.18 -0.81 4.37
C LEU A 32 0.19 -0.55 2.90
N LEU A 33 -0.60 -1.09 1.97
CA LEU A 33 -0.37 -0.97 0.53
C LEU A 33 -1.05 0.29 -0.02
N MET A 34 -0.54 1.44 0.40
CA MET A 34 -0.93 2.75 -0.12
C MET A 34 0.22 3.75 0.04
N PRO A 35 0.41 4.67 -0.93
CA PRO A 35 -0.38 4.80 -2.16
C PRO A 35 0.05 3.84 -3.28
N ILE A 36 -0.88 3.55 -4.18
CA ILE A 36 -0.57 3.08 -5.55
C ILE A 36 -0.59 4.31 -6.45
N LEU A 37 0.46 4.53 -7.22
CA LEU A 37 0.63 5.71 -8.08
C LEU A 37 0.13 5.38 -9.49
N PRO A 38 -0.97 6.01 -9.96
CA PRO A 38 -1.47 5.84 -11.31
C PRO A 38 -0.40 6.14 -12.37
N PHE A 39 -0.40 5.37 -13.46
CA PHE A 39 0.54 5.45 -14.58
C PHE A 39 1.99 5.08 -14.26
N ILE A 40 2.29 4.73 -13.01
CA ILE A 40 3.66 4.59 -12.51
C ILE A 40 3.90 3.17 -11.97
N ASN A 41 3.11 2.73 -10.99
CA ASN A 41 3.24 1.40 -10.39
C ASN A 41 1.90 0.67 -10.22
N ASP A 42 0.86 1.14 -10.91
CA ASP A 42 -0.51 0.65 -10.89
C ASP A 42 -0.74 -0.51 -11.88
N ASN A 43 0.16 -1.49 -11.87
CA ASN A 43 0.07 -2.70 -12.67
C ASN A 43 -0.14 -3.95 -11.79
N GLY A 44 -0.87 -4.94 -12.32
CA GLY A 44 -1.23 -6.14 -11.58
C GLY A 44 -0.03 -6.99 -11.17
N GLU A 45 1.00 -7.08 -12.00
CA GLU A 45 2.22 -7.82 -11.68
C GLU A 45 2.92 -7.27 -10.43
N ASN A 46 2.98 -5.95 -10.28
CA ASN A 46 3.55 -5.30 -9.12
C ASN A 46 2.75 -5.64 -7.85
N ILE A 47 1.42 -5.61 -7.93
CA ILE A 47 0.55 -6.02 -6.81
C ILE A 47 0.83 -7.47 -6.41
N VAL A 48 0.82 -8.41 -7.36
CA VAL A 48 1.10 -9.83 -7.10
C VAL A 48 2.48 -10.01 -6.47
N LYS A 49 3.51 -9.33 -7.00
CA LYS A 49 4.88 -9.38 -6.43
C LYS A 49 4.91 -8.91 -4.98
N ILE A 50 4.20 -7.84 -4.64
CA ILE A 50 4.14 -7.33 -3.27
C ILE A 50 3.41 -8.33 -2.36
N VAL A 51 2.26 -8.85 -2.76
CA VAL A 51 1.49 -9.82 -1.94
C VAL A 51 2.30 -11.09 -1.69
N LYS A 52 2.92 -11.67 -2.73
CA LYS A 52 3.81 -12.83 -2.58
C LYS A 52 4.97 -12.54 -1.64
N LYS A 53 5.64 -11.40 -1.81
CA LYS A 53 6.76 -11.03 -0.94
C LYS A 53 6.33 -10.82 0.51
N ALA A 54 5.14 -10.27 0.72
CA ALA A 54 4.55 -10.11 2.05
C ALA A 54 4.33 -11.47 2.71
N HIS A 55 3.74 -12.42 1.97
CA HIS A 55 3.52 -13.79 2.41
C HIS A 55 4.84 -14.48 2.78
N GLU A 56 5.87 -14.39 1.93
CA GLU A 56 7.21 -14.95 2.20
C GLU A 56 7.86 -14.37 3.46
N CYS A 57 7.51 -13.12 3.83
CA CYS A 57 8.00 -12.47 5.05
C CYS A 57 7.08 -12.71 6.25
N GLY A 58 6.03 -13.53 6.11
CA GLY A 58 5.12 -13.86 7.20
C GLY A 58 4.14 -12.74 7.56
N ALA A 59 3.87 -11.80 6.66
CA ALA A 59 2.81 -10.80 6.87
C ALA A 59 1.45 -11.49 7.04
N LYS A 60 0.71 -11.10 8.08
CA LYS A 60 -0.64 -11.64 8.38
C LYS A 60 -1.74 -10.90 7.65
N PHE A 61 -1.50 -9.63 7.32
CA PHE A 61 -2.45 -8.82 6.59
C PHE A 61 -1.80 -7.87 5.60
N ILE A 62 -2.58 -7.44 4.60
CA ILE A 62 -2.28 -6.30 3.76
C ILE A 62 -3.54 -5.44 3.67
N PHE A 63 -3.47 -4.20 4.16
CA PHE A 63 -4.56 -3.25 4.00
C PHE A 63 -4.28 -2.33 2.81
N ALA A 64 -5.23 -2.24 1.89
CA ALA A 64 -5.16 -1.36 0.73
C ALA A 64 -6.48 -0.57 0.60
N TYR A 65 -6.39 0.70 0.21
CA TYR A 65 -7.56 1.55 0.01
C TYR A 65 -7.44 2.33 -1.30
N GLY A 66 -8.55 2.44 -2.03
CA GLY A 66 -8.69 3.24 -3.25
C GLY A 66 -7.87 2.78 -4.48
N MET A 67 -6.88 1.89 -4.30
CA MET A 67 -5.92 1.50 -5.36
C MET A 67 -5.37 2.74 -6.10
N GLY A 68 -4.94 3.72 -5.31
CA GLY A 68 -4.58 5.04 -5.79
C GLY A 68 -3.82 5.84 -4.74
N LEU A 69 -3.84 7.16 -4.92
CA LEU A 69 -3.32 8.12 -3.97
C LEU A 69 -4.36 9.21 -3.66
N THR A 70 -4.17 9.89 -2.55
CA THR A 70 -4.89 11.11 -2.21
C THR A 70 -3.98 12.31 -2.39
N LEU A 71 -4.49 13.37 -3.01
CA LEU A 71 -3.75 14.61 -3.29
C LEU A 71 -4.50 15.80 -2.70
N ARG A 72 -4.05 16.27 -1.53
CA ARG A 72 -4.46 17.58 -0.98
C ARG A 72 -3.76 18.71 -1.73
N GLY A 73 -4.35 19.90 -1.76
CA GLY A 73 -3.86 21.06 -2.54
C GLY A 73 -2.34 21.29 -2.44
N ASN A 74 -1.82 21.56 -1.24
CA ASN A 74 -0.39 21.82 -1.03
C ASN A 74 0.50 20.62 -1.38
N GLN A 75 0.01 19.39 -1.21
CA GLN A 75 0.76 18.18 -1.54
C GLN A 75 0.82 17.93 -3.06
N ARG A 76 -0.21 18.35 -3.80
CA ARG A 76 -0.30 18.18 -5.26
C ARG A 76 0.81 18.91 -5.98
N GLU A 77 1.07 20.17 -5.63
CA GLU A 77 2.15 20.94 -6.25
C GLU A 77 3.52 20.32 -6.01
N TYR A 78 3.79 19.91 -4.76
CA TYR A 78 5.03 19.21 -4.42
C TYR A 78 5.17 17.90 -5.21
N PHE A 79 4.10 17.11 -5.27
CA PHE A 79 4.07 15.87 -6.03
C PHE A 79 4.33 16.11 -7.53
N TYR A 80 3.71 17.12 -8.14
CA TYR A 80 3.94 17.46 -9.54
C TYR A 80 5.38 17.91 -9.81
N ARG A 81 5.98 18.71 -8.93
CA ARG A 81 7.42 19.06 -9.03
C ARG A 81 8.30 17.81 -9.00
N LYS A 82 7.99 16.84 -8.14
CA LYS A 82 8.68 15.55 -8.11
C LYS A 82 8.48 14.74 -9.40
N LEU A 83 7.27 14.71 -9.94
CA LEU A 83 7.00 14.01 -11.20
C LEU A 83 7.80 14.58 -12.37
N ILE A 84 7.90 15.91 -12.49
CA ILE A 84 8.71 16.56 -13.52
C ILE A 84 10.19 16.16 -13.39
N ARG A 85 10.70 16.13 -12.17
CA ARG A 85 12.11 15.80 -11.90
C ARG A 85 12.43 14.32 -12.16
N GLU A 86 11.57 13.41 -11.72
CA GLU A 86 11.83 11.96 -11.79
C GLU A 86 11.42 11.33 -13.12
N PHE A 87 10.44 11.93 -13.83
CA PHE A 87 9.89 11.44 -15.10
C PHE A 87 9.85 12.54 -16.18
N PRO A 88 11.01 13.16 -16.51
CA PRO A 88 11.05 14.36 -17.34
C PRO A 88 10.54 14.14 -18.78
N LYS A 89 10.59 12.90 -19.29
CA LYS A 89 10.20 12.57 -20.67
C LYS A 89 8.75 12.11 -20.84
N GLU A 90 8.02 11.92 -19.73
CA GLU A 90 6.76 11.15 -19.74
C GLU A 90 5.51 12.03 -19.62
N ASN A 91 5.70 13.36 -19.50
CA ASN A 91 4.64 14.36 -19.32
C ASN A 91 3.62 13.97 -18.23
N MET A 92 4.12 13.43 -17.12
CA MET A 92 3.30 12.85 -16.05
C MET A 92 2.29 13.86 -15.46
N VAL A 93 2.69 15.12 -15.28
CA VAL A 93 1.78 16.16 -14.76
C VAL A 93 0.55 16.34 -15.65
N VAL A 94 0.72 16.29 -16.97
CA VAL A 94 -0.40 16.41 -17.92
C VAL A 94 -1.33 15.20 -17.81
N LYS A 95 -0.77 13.98 -17.73
CA LYS A 95 -1.57 12.75 -17.54
C LYS A 95 -2.41 12.81 -16.27
N TYR A 96 -1.80 13.22 -15.15
CA TYR A 96 -2.50 13.36 -13.88
C TYR A 96 -3.59 14.44 -13.92
N LYS A 97 -3.31 15.60 -14.54
CA LYS A 97 -4.31 16.68 -14.69
C LYS A 97 -5.49 16.23 -15.55
N ASN A 98 -5.23 15.54 -16.66
CA ASN A 98 -6.28 15.06 -17.56
C ASN A 98 -7.14 13.96 -16.91
N ALA A 99 -6.54 13.07 -16.13
CA ALA A 99 -7.26 11.97 -15.48
C ALA A 99 -8.04 12.41 -14.22
N PHE A 100 -7.44 13.29 -13.42
CA PHE A 100 -7.93 13.57 -12.05
C PHE A 100 -8.33 15.03 -11.81
N GLY A 101 -7.87 15.98 -12.63
CA GLY A 101 -8.09 17.41 -12.40
C GLY A 101 -7.69 17.81 -10.98
N ASN A 102 -8.66 18.36 -10.24
CA ASN A 102 -8.47 18.78 -8.84
C ASN A 102 -9.04 17.80 -7.80
N LYS A 103 -9.42 16.59 -8.19
CA LYS A 103 -10.00 15.58 -7.28
C LYS A 103 -9.04 15.24 -6.13
N TYR A 104 -9.61 15.01 -4.96
CA TYR A 104 -8.86 14.58 -3.79
C TYR A 104 -8.36 13.13 -3.95
N GLU A 105 -9.23 12.21 -4.38
CA GLU A 105 -8.88 10.82 -4.62
C GLU A 105 -8.52 10.59 -6.09
N CYS A 106 -7.34 10.04 -6.31
CA CYS A 106 -6.78 9.73 -7.62
C CYS A 106 -6.56 8.22 -7.72
N ALA A 107 -7.66 7.48 -7.84
CA ALA A 107 -7.63 6.03 -8.07
C ALA A 107 -7.01 5.70 -9.44
N SER A 108 -6.32 4.57 -9.56
CA SER A 108 -5.90 4.08 -10.88
C SER A 108 -7.11 3.93 -11.81
N LEU A 109 -6.91 4.20 -13.10
CA LEU A 109 -7.93 3.93 -14.12
C LEU A 109 -8.32 2.44 -14.13
N ASN A 110 -7.42 1.56 -13.70
CA ASN A 110 -7.63 0.11 -13.60
C ASN A 110 -7.99 -0.36 -12.18
N HIS A 111 -8.41 0.52 -11.27
CA HIS A 111 -8.62 0.19 -9.84
C HIS A 111 -9.45 -1.08 -9.60
N LYS A 112 -10.55 -1.31 -10.35
CA LYS A 112 -11.37 -2.53 -10.19
C LYS A 112 -10.59 -3.80 -10.51
N LYS A 113 -9.79 -3.78 -11.58
CA LYS A 113 -8.94 -4.91 -11.97
C LYS A 113 -7.83 -5.13 -10.95
N LEU A 114 -7.18 -4.06 -10.50
CA LEU A 114 -6.14 -4.14 -9.47
C LEU A 114 -6.69 -4.67 -8.15
N TRP A 115 -7.87 -4.24 -7.74
CA TRP A 115 -8.56 -4.74 -6.56
C TRP A 115 -8.88 -6.23 -6.67
N SER A 116 -9.39 -6.68 -7.81
CA SER A 116 -9.65 -8.10 -8.06
C SER A 116 -8.38 -8.95 -7.97
N ILE A 117 -7.29 -8.50 -8.61
CA ILE A 117 -5.98 -9.18 -8.55
C ILE A 117 -5.45 -9.23 -7.11
N PHE A 118 -5.49 -8.10 -6.40
CA PHE A 118 -5.07 -7.98 -5.01
C PHE A 118 -5.85 -8.95 -4.12
N LYS A 119 -7.18 -8.92 -4.21
CA LYS A 119 -8.07 -9.79 -3.44
C LYS A 119 -7.76 -11.26 -3.70
N ASN A 120 -7.73 -11.68 -4.97
CA ASN A 120 -7.51 -13.07 -5.34
C ASN A 120 -6.15 -13.59 -4.85
N GLU A 121 -5.10 -12.78 -4.95
CA GLU A 121 -3.77 -13.20 -4.48
C GLU A 121 -3.70 -13.26 -2.94
N CYS A 122 -4.35 -12.33 -2.23
CA CYS A 122 -4.46 -12.37 -0.78
C CYS A 122 -5.24 -13.62 -0.30
N GLU A 123 -6.39 -13.92 -0.91
CA GLU A 123 -7.19 -15.11 -0.60
C GLU A 123 -6.41 -16.39 -0.85
N LYS A 124 -5.71 -16.47 -1.99
CA LYS A 124 -4.87 -17.62 -2.35
C LYS A 124 -3.75 -17.90 -1.35
N LEU A 125 -3.17 -16.85 -0.76
CA LEU A 125 -2.03 -16.94 0.15
C LEU A 125 -2.43 -16.85 1.64
N GLY A 126 -3.74 -16.80 1.94
CA GLY A 126 -4.26 -16.72 3.30
C GLY A 126 -3.91 -15.41 4.02
N ILE A 127 -3.74 -14.31 3.28
CA ILE A 127 -3.46 -12.98 3.84
C ILE A 127 -4.77 -12.22 4.04
N LEU A 128 -4.99 -11.69 5.25
CA LEU A 128 -6.15 -10.86 5.56
C LEU A 128 -6.05 -9.51 4.85
N TYR A 129 -7.16 -9.01 4.32
CA TYR A 129 -7.17 -7.73 3.61
C TYR A 129 -8.38 -6.84 3.89
N LYS A 130 -9.43 -7.40 4.49
CA LYS A 130 -10.58 -6.64 4.98
C LYS A 130 -10.30 -6.14 6.38
N MET A 131 -10.70 -4.90 6.67
CA MET A 131 -10.42 -4.27 7.96
C MET A 131 -11.08 -5.04 9.12
N GLU A 132 -12.30 -5.55 8.90
CA GLU A 132 -13.06 -6.31 9.88
C GLU A 132 -12.29 -7.59 10.29
N ASP A 133 -11.81 -8.34 9.31
CA ASP A 133 -11.04 -9.57 9.52
C ASP A 133 -9.70 -9.28 10.22
N ILE A 134 -9.03 -8.17 9.84
CA ILE A 134 -7.77 -7.74 10.46
C ILE A 134 -7.98 -7.38 11.94
N ILE A 135 -9.05 -6.64 12.26
CA ILE A 135 -9.38 -6.26 13.64
C ILE A 135 -9.69 -7.50 14.48
N LEU A 136 -10.48 -8.43 13.93
CA LEU A 136 -10.80 -9.68 14.62
C LEU A 136 -9.54 -10.50 14.91
N ALA A 137 -8.69 -10.72 13.91
CA ALA A 137 -7.45 -11.49 14.07
C ALA A 137 -6.43 -10.83 15.00
N TYR A 138 -6.35 -9.50 14.98
CA TYR A 138 -5.53 -8.76 15.95
C TYR A 138 -6.04 -8.96 17.38
N LYS A 139 -7.35 -8.81 17.60
CA LYS A 139 -7.97 -8.89 18.93
C LYS A 139 -8.03 -10.31 19.50
N ASP A 140 -8.11 -11.35 18.68
CA ASP A 140 -8.14 -12.73 19.17
C ASP A 140 -6.91 -13.08 20.05
N ASN A 141 -5.77 -12.47 19.76
CA ASN A 141 -4.54 -12.62 20.57
C ASN A 141 -4.55 -11.80 21.88
N TYR A 142 -5.44 -10.83 22.02
CA TYR A 142 -5.65 -10.03 23.22
C TYR A 142 -7.02 -10.43 23.78
N GLY A 143 -7.08 -11.51 24.57
CA GLY A 143 -8.32 -11.94 25.20
C GLY A 143 -9.11 -10.75 25.77
N ASN A 144 -10.44 -10.82 25.75
CA ASN A 144 -11.40 -9.72 26.08
C ASN A 144 -11.30 -9.14 27.51
N ASN A 145 -10.17 -9.30 28.19
CA ASN A 145 -9.90 -8.77 29.50
C ASN A 145 -9.58 -7.28 29.38
N GLN A 146 -10.63 -6.47 29.24
CA GLN A 146 -10.54 -5.08 29.65
C GLN A 146 -10.04 -5.04 31.10
N LEU A 147 -8.92 -4.35 31.34
CA LEU A 147 -8.42 -4.12 32.69
C LEU A 147 -9.50 -3.38 33.47
N SER A 148 -10.19 -4.11 34.36
CA SER A 148 -11.03 -3.50 35.38
C SER A 148 -10.12 -2.78 36.36
N TRP A 149 -10.29 -1.47 36.51
CA TRP A 149 -9.57 -0.67 37.50
C TRP A 149 -10.29 -0.60 38.85
N PHE A 150 -11.34 -1.40 39.04
CA PHE A 150 -12.11 -1.54 40.27
C PHE A 150 -12.64 -2.97 40.43
#